data_AF-X1J0J5-F1
#
_entry.id   AF-X1J0J5-F1
#
_cell.length_a   1.000
_cell.length_b   1.000
_cell.length_c   1.000
_cell.angle_alpha   90.00
_cell.angle_beta   90.00
_cell.angle_gamma   90.00
#
_symmetry.space_group_name_H-M   'P 1'
#
loop_
_entity.id
_entity.type
_entity.pdbx_description
1 polymer ?
#
loop_
_entity_poly.entity_id
_entity_poly.type
_entity_poly.pdbx_seq_one_letter_code
_entity_poly.pdbx_strand_id
1 'polypeptide(L)'
;MMNPYKVLDTKQGVEKGEIIQAAARAMRKKAYTAREIAIAQKALMNPISKAAHEFINFIDVKTLQGRLDISQRPEPQIKTDLEYRPVQGEGS
;
A
#
# COMPACT_ATOMS: atom_id res chain seq x y z
N MET A 1 -10.74 3.27 1.32
CA MET A 1 -10.43 3.36 2.76
C MET A 1 -9.72 4.67 3.04
N MET A 2 -10.13 5.40 4.08
CA MET A 2 -9.44 6.63 4.49
C MET A 2 -8.24 6.29 5.37
N ASN A 3 -7.11 6.99 5.20
CA ASN A 3 -5.92 6.80 6.03
C ASN A 3 -6.03 7.72 7.27
N PRO A 4 -6.23 7.17 8.48
CA PRO A 4 -6.44 7.98 9.67
C PRO A 4 -5.20 8.80 10.08
N TYR A 5 -3.98 8.36 9.75
CA TYR A 5 -2.74 9.11 9.98
C TYR A 5 -2.67 10.37 9.12
N LYS A 6 -3.16 10.31 7.87
CA LYS A 6 -3.25 11.48 6.98
C LYS A 6 -4.35 12.45 7.42
N VAL A 7 -5.45 11.95 7.98
CA VAL A 7 -6.56 12.78 8.46
C VAL A 7 -6.17 13.54 9.72
N LEU A 8 -5.50 12.88 10.66
CA LEU A 8 -5.07 13.50 11.92
C LEU A 8 -3.71 14.22 11.81
N ASP A 9 -3.02 14.12 10.68
CA ASP A 9 -1.69 14.69 10.49
C ASP A 9 -0.68 14.16 11.53
N THR A 10 -0.63 12.83 11.66
CA THR A 10 0.22 12.10 12.63
C THR A 10 1.06 11.03 11.95
N LYS A 11 2.10 10.57 12.66
CA LYS A 11 2.94 9.44 12.25
C LYS A 11 2.45 8.14 12.87
N GLN A 12 2.92 7.01 12.34
CA GLN A 12 2.77 5.70 12.96
C GLN A 12 3.45 5.66 14.34
N GLY A 13 3.02 4.79 15.24
CA GLY A 13 3.56 4.73 16.61
C GLY A 13 3.09 5.84 17.55
N VAL A 14 2.19 6.73 17.11
CA VAL A 14 1.63 7.81 17.93
C VAL A 14 0.90 7.32 19.19
N GLU A 15 1.11 7.98 20.31
CA GLU A 15 0.47 7.62 21.59
C GLU A 15 -0.98 8.11 21.70
N LYS A 16 -1.77 7.51 22.60
CA LYS A 16 -3.19 7.87 22.77
C LYS A 16 -3.41 9.36 23.06
N GLY A 17 -2.56 9.96 23.91
CA GLY A 17 -2.64 11.38 24.23
C GLY A 17 -2.40 12.27 23.01
N GLU A 18 -1.45 11.89 22.17
CA GLU A 18 -1.11 12.62 20.95
C GLU A 18 -2.21 12.50 19.87
N ILE A 19 -2.89 11.35 19.78
CA ILE A 19 -4.06 11.15 18.91
C ILE A 19 -5.18 12.14 19.25
N ILE A 20 -5.46 12.34 20.53
CA ILE A 20 -6.49 13.28 20.99
C ILE A 20 -6.12 14.72 20.61
N GLN A 21 -4.87 15.11 20.87
CA GLN A 21 -4.39 16.44 20.50
C GLN A 21 -4.41 16.65 18.98
N ALA A 22 -4.07 15.62 18.21
CA ALA A 22 -4.09 15.65 16.75
C ALA A 22 -5.51 15.83 16.20
N ALA A 23 -6.50 15.13 16.76
CA ALA A 23 -7.90 15.34 16.41
C ALA A 23 -8.36 16.79 16.68
N ALA A 24 -8.00 17.35 17.84
CA ALA A 24 -8.30 18.74 18.16
C ALA A 24 -7.65 19.73 17.18
N ARG A 25 -6.39 19.48 16.78
CA ARG A 25 -5.70 20.28 15.75
C ARG A 25 -6.38 20.16 14.38
N ALA A 26 -6.76 18.95 13.96
CA ALA A 26 -7.44 18.70 12.70
C ALA A 26 -8.79 19.43 12.61
N MET A 27 -9.56 19.44 13.70
CA MET A 27 -10.83 20.18 13.77
C MET A 27 -10.63 21.69 13.58
N ARG A 28 -9.56 22.26 14.14
CA ARG A 28 -9.21 23.68 13.96
C ARG A 28 -8.76 24.00 12.53
N LYS A 29 -8.01 23.10 11.89
CA LYS A 29 -7.53 23.25 10.51
C LYS A 29 -8.68 23.18 9.48
N LYS A 30 -9.84 22.59 9.83
CA LYS A 30 -11.03 22.43 8.96
C LYS A 30 -10.75 21.76 7.60
N ALA A 31 -9.65 21.00 7.49
CA ALA A 31 -9.29 20.29 6.27
C ALA A 31 -10.15 19.03 6.03
N TYR A 32 -10.78 18.52 7.09
CA TYR A 32 -11.67 17.36 7.07
C TYR A 32 -12.94 17.68 7.87
N THR A 33 -14.02 16.97 7.57
CA THR A 33 -15.27 17.08 8.33
C THR A 33 -15.10 16.54 9.75
N ALA A 34 -15.90 17.05 10.70
CA ALA A 34 -15.88 16.55 12.07
C ALA A 34 -16.14 15.02 12.15
N ARG A 35 -16.98 14.50 11.25
CA ARG A 35 -17.27 13.06 11.14
C ARG A 35 -16.02 12.27 10.73
N GLU A 36 -15.30 12.74 9.71
CA GLU A 36 -14.08 12.08 9.23
C GLU A 36 -13.00 12.07 10.32
N ILE A 37 -12.84 13.17 11.05
CA ILE A 37 -11.91 13.28 12.16
C ILE A 37 -12.29 12.31 13.28
N ALA A 38 -13.57 12.25 13.65
CA ALA A 38 -14.05 11.33 14.68
C ALA A 38 -13.85 9.85 14.29
N ILE A 39 -14.09 9.50 13.03
CA ILE A 39 -13.82 8.15 12.51
C ILE A 39 -12.33 7.83 12.58
N ALA A 40 -11.46 8.75 12.14
CA ALA A 40 -10.01 8.57 12.18
C ALA A 40 -9.48 8.43 13.63
N GLN A 41 -9.96 9.28 14.53
CA GLN A 41 -9.64 9.19 15.95
C GLN A 41 -10.07 7.85 16.55
N LYS A 42 -11.32 7.42 16.29
CA LYS A 42 -11.83 6.12 16.78
C LYS A 42 -10.99 4.95 16.26
N ALA A 43 -10.59 5.00 14.99
CA ALA A 43 -9.78 3.97 14.36
C ALA A 43 -8.39 3.83 15.01
N LEU A 44 -7.75 4.94 15.40
CA LEU A 44 -6.43 4.92 16.05
C LEU A 44 -6.47 4.68 17.57
N MET A 45 -7.60 4.99 18.21
CA MET A 45 -7.81 4.72 19.64
C MET A 45 -8.04 3.22 19.93
N ASN A 46 -8.56 2.46 18.96
CA ASN A 46 -8.70 1.01 19.07
C ASN A 46 -7.39 0.32 18.65
N PRO A 47 -6.78 -0.52 19.51
CA PRO A 47 -5.46 -1.11 19.23
C PRO A 47 -5.44 -2.07 18.04
N ILE A 48 -6.51 -2.85 17.83
CA ILE A 48 -6.61 -3.79 16.70
C ILE A 48 -6.72 -3.02 15.38
N SER A 49 -7.61 -2.02 15.36
CA SER A 49 -7.79 -1.14 14.21
C SER A 49 -6.52 -0.32 13.92
N LYS A 50 -5.83 0.16 14.96
CA LYS A 50 -4.55 0.86 14.84
C LYS A 50 -3.51 -0.04 14.15
N ALA A 51 -3.30 -1.26 14.65
CA ALA A 51 -2.34 -2.20 14.05
C ALA A 51 -2.66 -2.51 12.57
N ALA A 52 -3.94 -2.70 12.24
CA ALA A 52 -4.36 -2.90 10.85
C ALA A 52 -4.04 -1.68 9.97
N HIS A 53 -4.29 -0.47 10.47
CA HIS A 53 -3.96 0.76 9.75
C HIS A 53 -2.45 1.00 9.67
N GLU A 54 -1.66 0.63 10.68
CA GLU A 54 -0.19 0.68 10.61
C GLU A 54 0.31 -0.22 9.49
N PHE A 55 -0.15 -1.46 9.45
CA PHE A 55 0.22 -2.40 8.39
C PHE A 55 -0.19 -1.93 6.99
N ILE A 56 -1.48 -1.59 6.80
CA ILE A 56 -2.01 -1.22 5.49
C ILE A 56 -1.38 0.07 4.97
N ASN A 57 -1.06 1.02 5.86
CA ASN A 57 -0.47 2.31 5.48
C ASN A 57 1.05 2.35 5.68
N PHE A 58 1.69 1.23 5.98
CA PHE A 58 3.15 1.12 6.07
C PHE A 58 3.81 1.34 4.71
N ILE A 59 3.19 0.83 3.65
CA ILE A 59 3.73 0.86 2.30
C ILE A 59 2.90 1.81 1.46
N ASP A 60 3.52 2.86 0.94
CA ASP A 60 2.89 3.68 -0.11
C ASP A 60 2.94 2.92 -1.44
N VAL A 61 1.96 2.05 -1.65
CA VAL A 61 1.86 1.22 -2.86
C VAL A 61 1.84 2.08 -4.13
N LYS A 62 1.39 3.34 -4.07
CA LYS A 62 1.43 4.24 -5.24
C LYS A 62 2.86 4.56 -5.66
N THR A 63 3.78 4.73 -4.71
CA THR A 63 5.20 4.94 -5.02
C THR A 63 5.85 3.69 -5.62
N LEU A 64 5.33 2.50 -5.29
CA LEU A 64 5.83 1.24 -5.84
C LEU A 64 5.28 0.96 -7.24
N GLN A 65 4.06 1.39 -7.55
CA GLN A 65 3.44 1.18 -8.86
C GLN A 65 4.27 1.75 -10.02
N GLY A 66 4.87 2.94 -9.87
CA GLY A 66 5.75 3.52 -10.88
C GLY A 66 7.07 2.78 -11.08
N ARG A 67 7.53 2.01 -10.07
CA ARG A 67 8.76 1.20 -10.13
C ARG A 67 8.50 -0.24 -10.59
N LEU A 68 7.25 -0.69 -10.49
CA LEU A 68 6.80 -2.03 -10.80
C LEU A 68 5.92 -2.05 -12.05
N ASP A 69 6.06 -1.09 -12.98
CA ASP A 69 5.40 -1.17 -14.28
C ASP A 69 6.01 -2.33 -15.09
N ILE A 70 5.52 -3.53 -14.79
CA ILE A 70 5.90 -4.80 -15.39
C ILE A 70 5.49 -4.84 -16.87
N SER A 71 4.63 -3.93 -17.31
CA SER A 71 4.23 -3.76 -18.70
C SER A 71 5.38 -3.26 -19.58
N GLN A 72 6.41 -2.65 -18.98
CA GLN A 72 7.64 -2.25 -19.67
C GLN A 72 8.75 -3.31 -19.56
N ARG A 73 8.47 -4.47 -18.94
CA ARG A 73 9.43 -5.56 -18.92
C ARG A 73 9.49 -6.12 -20.34
N PRO A 74 10.62 -6.01 -21.06
CA PRO A 74 10.73 -6.66 -22.37
C PRO A 74 10.41 -8.14 -22.16
N GLU A 75 9.56 -8.69 -23.04
CA GLU A 75 9.24 -10.10 -23.02
C GLU A 75 10.56 -10.89 -22.91
N PRO A 76 10.63 -11.88 -21.99
CA PRO A 76 11.81 -12.73 -21.95
C PRO A 76 11.95 -13.36 -23.34
N GLN A 77 13.02 -13.01 -24.06
CA GLN A 77 13.36 -13.66 -25.31
C GLN A 77 13.68 -15.11 -24.95
N ILE A 78 12.68 -15.98 -25.08
CA ILE A 78 12.87 -17.43 -24.97
C ILE A 78 13.74 -17.80 -26.17
N LYS A 79 15.05 -17.95 -25.93
CA LYS A 79 15.93 -18.58 -26.89
C LYS A 79 15.50 -20.05 -26.97
N THR A 80 14.74 -20.38 -28.00
CA THR A 80 14.47 -21.77 -28.37
C THR A 80 15.74 -22.35 -28.97
N ASP A 81 16.68 -22.75 -28.10
CA ASP A 81 17.89 -23.50 -28.49
C ASP A 81 17.60 -24.98 -28.77
N LEU A 82 16.32 -25.38 -28.83
CA LEU A 82 15.92 -26.74 -29.17
C LEU A 82 15.46 -26.81 -30.63
N GLU A 83 16.43 -26.77 -31.54
CA GLU A 83 16.20 -27.21 -32.92
C GLU A 83 15.82 -28.70 -32.89
N TYR A 84 14.57 -29.00 -33.22
CA TYR A 84 14.11 -30.36 -33.43
C TYR A 84 14.81 -30.95 -34.66
N ARG A 85 15.67 -31.95 -34.45
CA ARG A 85 16.23 -32.78 -35.52
C ARG A 85 15.39 -34.04 -35.69
N PRO A 86 14.66 -34.21 -36.80
CA PRO A 86 13.97 -35.46 -37.07
C PRO A 86 15.01 -36.57 -37.29
N VAL A 87 14.83 -37.70 -36.62
CA VAL A 87 15.62 -38.92 -36.83
C VAL A 87 15.32 -39.47 -38.22
N GLN A 88 16.33 -39.55 -39.08
CA GLN A 88 16.21 -40.21 -40.38
C GLN A 88 16.10 -41.72 -40.11
N GLY A 89 14.93 -42.29 -40.39
CA GLY A 89 14.74 -43.73 -40.36
C GLY A 89 15.53 -44.37 -41.49
N GLU A 90 16.51 -45.19 -41.15
CA GLU A 90 17.14 -46.09 -42.12
C GLU A 90 16.16 -47.25 -42.38
N GLY A 91 15.54 -47.21 -43.56
CA GLY A 91 14.87 -48.35 -44.13
C GLY A 91 15.82 -49.12 -45.02
N SER A 92 16.07 -50.38 -44.67
CA SER A 92 16.10 -51.60 -45.52
C SER A 92 17.03 -52.65 -44.92
#